data_AF-A0A1H4EPW4-F1
#
_entry.id   AF-A0A1H4EPW4-F1
#
_cell.length_a   1.000
_cell.length_b   1.000
_cell.length_c   1.000
_cell.angle_alpha   90.00
_cell.angle_beta   90.00
_cell.angle_gamma   90.00
#
_symmetry.space_group_name_H-M   'P 1'
#
loop_
_entity.id
_entity.type
_entity.pdbx_description
1 polymer ?
#
loop_
_entity_poly.entity_id
_entity_poly.type
_entity_poly.pdbx_seq_one_letter_code
_entity_poly.pdbx_strand_id
1 'polypeptide(L)'
;MDGGGGVRASKGSTRRPLQDVWLAAAAAQAASVLIYLRSGVKLEGVVTAFDAYAFLLARGGAAQLVYKSSVASVQSAMILNLHEDGGPPGVDRERANRAPARRFGGHSDGVVRKPLVERRKLR
;
A
#
# COMPACT_ATOMS: atom_id res chain seq x y z
N MET A 1 -36.52 -25.92 31.76
CA MET A 1 -36.89 -26.17 30.35
C MET A 1 -35.88 -25.42 29.50
N ASP A 2 -34.84 -26.16 29.11
CA ASP A 2 -33.66 -25.68 28.38
C ASP A 2 -33.98 -25.36 26.92
N GLY A 3 -33.16 -24.47 26.34
CA GLY A 3 -32.70 -24.68 24.97
C GLY A 3 -32.94 -23.54 23.98
N GLY A 4 -32.30 -22.39 24.19
CA GLY A 4 -32.02 -21.45 23.12
C GLY A 4 -31.01 -22.04 22.14
N GLY A 5 -31.46 -22.38 20.93
CA GLY A 5 -30.62 -22.91 19.85
C GLY A 5 -30.56 -21.94 18.68
N GLY A 6 -29.70 -20.91 18.79
CA GLY A 6 -29.36 -20.04 17.66
C GLY A 6 -28.58 -20.83 16.61
N VAL A 7 -29.22 -21.08 15.46
CA VAL A 7 -28.58 -21.69 14.30
C VAL A 7 -27.52 -20.73 13.76
N ARG A 8 -26.25 -20.93 14.16
CA ARG A 8 -25.11 -20.33 13.47
C ARG A 8 -25.08 -20.93 12.06
N ALA A 9 -25.57 -20.18 11.08
CA ALA A 9 -25.37 -20.46 9.67
C ALA A 9 -23.86 -20.63 9.43
N SER A 10 -23.46 -21.82 8.98
CA SER A 10 -22.12 -22.05 8.47
C SER A 10 -21.90 -21.10 7.29
N LYS A 11 -20.94 -20.17 7.43
CA LYS A 11 -20.49 -19.34 6.31
C LYS A 11 -20.02 -20.30 5.21
N GLY A 12 -20.77 -20.37 4.11
CA GLY A 12 -20.32 -21.04 2.91
C GLY A 12 -18.95 -20.49 2.53
N SER A 13 -17.98 -21.38 2.32
CA SER A 13 -16.64 -21.01 1.87
C SER A 13 -16.74 -20.43 0.46
N THR A 14 -16.94 -19.13 0.35
CA THR A 14 -16.88 -18.43 -0.94
C THR A 14 -15.43 -18.48 -1.39
N ARG A 15 -15.12 -19.41 -2.31
CA ARG A 15 -13.80 -19.56 -2.91
C ARG A 15 -13.34 -18.22 -3.48
N ARG A 16 -12.28 -17.65 -2.92
CA ARG A 16 -11.72 -16.38 -3.40
C ARG A 16 -11.04 -16.57 -4.76
N PRO A 17 -11.09 -15.57 -5.67
CA PRO A 17 -10.36 -15.63 -6.94
C PRO A 17 -8.86 -15.82 -6.71
N LEU A 18 -8.21 -16.62 -7.56
CA LEU A 18 -6.77 -16.91 -7.46
C LEU A 18 -5.91 -15.63 -7.42
N GLN A 19 -6.27 -14.65 -8.24
CA GLN A 19 -5.57 -13.36 -8.28
C GLN A 19 -5.60 -12.66 -6.93
N ASP A 20 -6.77 -12.62 -6.28
CA ASP A 20 -6.93 -11.96 -4.97
C ASP A 20 -6.19 -12.74 -3.89
N VAL A 21 -6.24 -14.07 -3.92
CA VAL A 21 -5.48 -14.94 -3.00
C VAL A 21 -3.98 -14.66 -3.13
N TRP A 22 -3.47 -14.58 -4.37
CA TRP A 22 -2.06 -14.35 -4.63
C TRP A 22 -1.61 -12.94 -4.23
N LEU A 23 -2.37 -11.90 -4.61
CA LEU A 23 -2.04 -10.51 -4.28
C LEU A 23 -2.16 -10.25 -2.77
N ALA A 24 -3.15 -10.84 -2.10
CA ALA A 24 -3.27 -10.78 -0.64
C ALA A 24 -2.08 -11.45 0.05
N ALA A 25 -1.67 -12.63 -0.41
CA ALA A 25 -0.51 -13.33 0.14
C ALA A 25 0.79 -12.56 -0.07
N ALA A 26 0.99 -11.98 -1.26
CA ALA A 26 2.17 -11.16 -1.58
C ALA A 26 2.23 -9.89 -0.71
N ALA A 27 1.10 -9.22 -0.50
CA ALA A 27 1.02 -8.03 0.34
C ALA A 27 1.22 -8.35 1.83
N ALA A 28 0.56 -9.41 2.33
CA ALA A 28 0.64 -9.81 3.74
C ALA A 28 2.06 -10.25 4.14
N GLN A 29 2.78 -10.91 3.24
CA GLN A 29 4.16 -11.36 3.45
C GLN A 29 5.20 -10.30 3.07
N ALA A 30 4.77 -9.10 2.66
CA ALA A 30 5.64 -8.04 2.14
C ALA A 30 6.65 -8.55 1.09
N ALA A 31 6.21 -9.49 0.25
CA ALA A 31 7.08 -10.16 -0.70
C ALA A 31 7.54 -9.16 -1.77
N SER A 32 8.86 -9.10 -2.02
CA SER A 32 9.36 -8.41 -3.20
C SER A 32 8.84 -9.11 -4.45
N VAL A 33 8.27 -8.33 -5.37
CA VAL A 33 7.73 -8.81 -6.64
C VAL A 33 8.46 -8.19 -7.82
N LEU A 34 8.64 -9.00 -8.84
CA LEU A 34 9.09 -8.60 -10.18
C LEU A 34 7.88 -8.56 -11.10
N ILE A 35 7.65 -7.41 -11.72
CA ILE A 35 6.51 -7.19 -12.62
C ILE A 35 7.05 -6.88 -14.01
N TYR A 36 6.62 -7.68 -14.98
CA TYR A 36 6.93 -7.47 -16.39
C TYR A 36 5.74 -6.79 -17.04
N LEU A 37 5.94 -5.59 -17.57
CA LEU A 37 4.93 -4.88 -18.35
C LEU A 37 4.94 -5.38 -19.79
N ARG A 38 3.82 -5.26 -20.50
CA ARG A 38 3.75 -5.59 -21.93
C ARG A 38 4.69 -4.76 -22.81
N SER A 39 5.14 -3.61 -22.33
CA SER A 39 6.16 -2.79 -23.01
C SER A 39 7.57 -3.39 -22.93
N GLY A 40 7.80 -4.41 -22.08
CA GLY A 40 9.12 -4.95 -21.78
C GLY A 40 9.83 -4.28 -20.60
N VAL A 41 9.28 -3.20 -20.04
CA VAL A 41 9.81 -2.58 -18.81
C VAL A 41 9.58 -3.50 -17.62
N LYS A 42 10.62 -3.62 -16.77
CA LYS A 42 10.55 -4.34 -15.49
C LYS A 42 10.38 -3.37 -14.32
N LEU A 43 9.42 -3.67 -13.44
CA LEU A 43 9.26 -2.99 -12.16
C LEU A 43 9.56 -3.98 -11.04
N GLU A 44 10.06 -3.45 -9.93
CA GLU A 44 10.36 -4.22 -8.72
C GLU A 44 9.88 -3.44 -7.51
N GLY A 45 9.30 -4.12 -6.53
CA GLY A 45 8.82 -3.50 -5.29
C GLY A 45 7.94 -4.43 -4.49
N VAL A 46 7.18 -3.87 -3.55
CA VAL A 46 6.23 -4.63 -2.72
C VAL A 46 4.81 -4.18 -3.01
N VAL A 47 3.88 -5.13 -3.19
CA VAL A 47 2.45 -4.82 -3.33
C VAL A 47 1.90 -4.43 -1.97
N THR A 48 1.32 -3.25 -1.86
CA THR A 48 0.79 -2.71 -0.58
C THR A 48 -0.73 -2.60 -0.55
N ALA A 49 -1.35 -2.46 -1.72
CA ALA A 49 -2.79 -2.43 -1.89
C ALA A 49 -3.17 -2.87 -3.30
N PHE A 50 -4.39 -3.35 -3.50
CA PHE A 50 -4.93 -3.69 -4.81
C PHE A 50 -6.44 -3.58 -4.84
N ASP A 51 -6.98 -3.38 -6.04
CA ASP A 51 -8.41 -3.42 -6.33
C ASP A 51 -8.66 -4.30 -7.56
N ALA A 52 -9.81 -4.13 -8.23
CA ALA A 52 -10.16 -4.88 -9.43
C ALA A 52 -9.23 -4.58 -10.63
N TYR A 53 -8.71 -3.36 -10.78
CA TYR A 53 -8.05 -2.87 -11.99
C TYR A 53 -6.56 -2.56 -11.84
N ALA A 54 -6.11 -2.26 -10.62
CA ALA A 54 -4.75 -1.82 -10.35
C ALA A 54 -4.22 -2.35 -9.00
N PHE A 55 -2.93 -2.21 -8.80
CA PHE A 55 -2.27 -2.43 -7.52
C PHE A 55 -1.22 -1.35 -7.27
N LEU A 56 -0.95 -1.10 -5.98
CA LEU A 56 0.00 -0.12 -5.51
C LEU A 56 1.34 -0.81 -5.22
N LEU A 57 2.37 -0.43 -5.97
CA LEU A 57 3.72 -0.94 -5.85
C LEU A 57 4.58 0.06 -5.07
N ALA A 58 5.06 -0.32 -3.89
CA ALA A 58 5.95 0.50 -3.09
C ALA A 58 7.42 0.18 -3.42
N ARG A 59 8.21 1.21 -3.69
CA ARG A 59 9.66 1.10 -3.98
C ARG A 59 10.36 2.40 -3.58
N GLY A 60 11.44 2.31 -2.78
CA GLY A 60 12.31 3.45 -2.48
C GLY A 60 11.59 4.64 -1.83
N GLY A 61 10.60 4.38 -0.97
CA GLY A 61 9.80 5.42 -0.30
C GLY A 61 8.70 6.06 -1.17
N ALA A 62 8.60 5.69 -2.45
CA ALA A 62 7.51 6.09 -3.32
C ALA A 62 6.50 4.95 -3.50
N ALA A 63 5.26 5.32 -3.82
CA ALA A 63 4.20 4.40 -4.20
C ALA A 63 3.78 4.68 -5.65
N GLN A 64 3.80 3.64 -6.48
CA GLN A 64 3.44 3.70 -7.89
C GLN A 64 2.13 2.92 -8.11
N LEU A 65 1.14 3.55 -8.74
CA LEU A 65 -0.06 2.86 -9.18
C LEU A 65 0.23 2.13 -10.50
N VAL A 66 -0.02 0.82 -10.53
CA VAL A 66 0.20 -0.03 -11.71
C VAL A 66 -1.12 -0.63 -12.16
N TYR A 67 -1.55 -0.31 -13.37
CA TYR A 67 -2.73 -0.90 -13.99
C TYR A 67 -2.45 -2.35 -14.41
N LYS A 68 -3.29 -3.28 -13.96
CA LYS A 68 -3.21 -4.71 -14.36
C LYS A 68 -3.32 -4.87 -15.86
N SER A 69 -4.10 -4.01 -16.50
CA SER A 69 -4.26 -3.97 -17.95
C SER A 69 -2.97 -3.67 -18.69
N SER A 70 -1.83 -3.35 -18.07
CA SER A 70 -0.51 -3.16 -18.73
C SER A 70 0.51 -4.23 -18.35
N VAL A 71 0.16 -5.09 -17.39
CA VAL A 71 1.02 -6.15 -16.87
C VAL A 71 0.95 -7.37 -17.77
N ALA A 72 2.10 -7.97 -18.06
CA ALA A 72 2.22 -9.25 -18.75
C ALA A 72 2.34 -10.40 -17.74
N SER A 73 3.21 -10.26 -16.73
CA SER A 73 3.38 -11.26 -15.67
C SER A 73 3.87 -10.63 -14.37
N VAL A 74 3.63 -11.34 -13.27
CA VAL A 74 4.11 -10.98 -11.93
C VAL A 74 4.72 -12.22 -11.30
N GLN A 75 5.87 -12.06 -10.67
CA GLN A 75 6.60 -13.11 -9.97
C GLN A 75 6.99 -12.62 -8.58
N SER A 76 6.87 -13.47 -7.57
CA SER A 76 7.42 -13.20 -6.24
C SER A 76 8.86 -13.70 -6.15
N ALA A 77 9.72 -12.95 -5.45
CA ALA A 77 11.10 -13.36 -5.19
C ALA A 77 11.20 -14.53 -4.18
N MET A 78 10.12 -14.79 -3.44
CA MET A 78 9.99 -15.89 -2.49
C MET A 78 8.75 -16.72 -2.77
N ILE A 79 8.72 -17.96 -2.25
CA ILE A 79 7.52 -18.79 -2.26
C ILE A 79 6.48 -18.16 -1.36
N LEU A 80 5.26 -17.97 -1.87
CA LEU A 80 4.15 -17.43 -1.11
C LEU A 80 3.38 -18.56 -0.42
N ASN A 81 3.07 -18.36 0.86
CA ASN A 81 2.05 -19.16 1.53
C ASN A 81 0.66 -18.71 1.06
N LEU A 82 -0.03 -19.56 0.30
CA LEU A 82 -1.36 -19.28 -0.26
C LEU A 82 -2.52 -19.88 0.56
N HIS A 83 -2.20 -20.49 1.71
CA HIS A 83 -3.20 -21.08 2.59
C HIS A 83 -4.08 -19.99 3.20
N GLU A 84 -5.40 -20.23 3.23
CA GLU A 84 -6.43 -19.24 3.56
C GLU A 84 -6.49 -18.81 5.04
N ASP A 85 -5.45 -19.07 5.84
CA ASP A 85 -5.40 -18.68 7.26
C ASP A 85 -4.96 -17.23 7.49
N GLY A 86 -4.52 -16.56 6.42
CA GLY A 86 -4.26 -15.12 6.39
C GLY A 86 -5.44 -14.33 5.86
N GLY A 87 -6.57 -14.31 6.58
CA GLY A 87 -7.46 -13.15 6.47
C GLY A 87 -6.62 -11.90 6.70
N PRO A 88 -6.74 -10.82 5.89
CA PRO A 88 -5.92 -9.64 6.09
C PRO A 88 -6.01 -9.22 7.56
N PRO A 89 -4.88 -8.99 8.27
CA PRO A 89 -4.94 -8.47 9.63
C PRO A 89 -5.74 -7.18 9.54
N GLY A 90 -6.90 -7.15 10.20
CA GLY A 90 -7.97 -6.16 10.03
C GLY A 90 -7.49 -4.82 9.51
N VAL A 91 -7.40 -4.69 8.18
CA VAL A 91 -7.43 -3.40 7.52
C VAL A 91 -8.91 -3.14 7.37
N ASP A 92 -9.48 -2.54 8.42
CA ASP A 92 -10.79 -1.93 8.34
C ASP A 92 -10.83 -1.17 7.01
N ARG A 93 -11.65 -1.65 6.07
CA ARG A 93 -11.79 -1.07 4.73
C ARG A 93 -12.15 0.43 4.82
N GLU A 94 -12.74 0.82 5.95
CA GLU A 94 -13.02 2.18 6.41
C GLU A 94 -11.76 3.04 6.70
N ARG A 95 -10.68 2.44 7.20
CA ARG A 95 -9.45 3.14 7.60
C ARG A 95 -8.48 3.37 6.44
N ALA A 96 -8.52 2.51 5.41
CA ALA A 96 -7.76 2.69 4.18
C ALA A 96 -8.19 3.94 3.40
N ASN A 97 -9.47 4.35 3.52
CA ASN A 97 -10.00 5.59 2.97
C ASN A 97 -9.78 6.83 3.87
N ARG A 98 -9.15 6.68 5.04
CA ARG A 98 -8.86 7.76 5.99
C ARG A 98 -7.37 7.94 6.24
N ALA A 99 -6.57 7.99 5.18
CA ALA A 99 -5.26 8.64 5.28
C ALA A 99 -5.48 10.16 5.23
N PRO A 100 -5.05 10.94 6.24
CA PRO A 100 -5.16 12.38 6.18
C PRO A 100 -4.26 12.88 5.05
N ALA A 101 -4.83 13.68 4.15
CA ALA A 101 -4.07 14.54 3.27
C ALA A 101 -3.17 15.42 4.14
N ARG A 102 -1.91 14.99 4.36
CA ARG A 102 -0.88 15.86 4.91
C ARG A 102 -0.47 16.84 3.82
N ARG A 103 -1.30 17.87 3.74
CA ARG A 103 -1.06 19.25 3.32
C ARG A 103 0.41 19.54 2.96
N PHE A 104 0.77 19.34 1.71
CA PHE A 104 1.88 20.07 1.10
C PHE A 104 1.37 21.49 0.85
N GLY A 105 1.81 22.42 1.68
CA GLY A 105 1.42 23.82 1.60
C GLY A 105 2.27 24.62 2.56
N GLY A 106 3.43 25.07 2.08
CA GLY A 106 4.23 26.06 2.77
C GLY A 106 3.45 27.35 2.91
N HIS A 107 3.58 27.98 4.08
CA HIS A 107 3.42 29.42 4.27
C HIS A 107 4.53 29.84 5.23
N SER A 108 5.36 30.73 4.70
CA SER A 108 6.26 31.61 5.42
C SER A 108 5.54 32.30 6.58
N ASP A 109 6.13 32.30 7.77
CA ASP A 109 6.23 33.49 8.61
C ASP A 109 7.13 33.21 9.81
N GLY A 110 8.33 33.78 9.74
CA GLY A 110 9.37 33.69 10.76
C GLY A 110 10.29 34.89 10.66
N VAL A 111 9.72 36.08 10.78
CA VAL A 111 10.48 37.33 10.94
C VAL A 111 11.24 37.26 12.27
N VAL A 112 12.54 37.02 12.21
CA VAL A 112 13.49 37.43 13.27
C VAL A 112 14.63 38.23 12.63
N ARG A 113 14.34 39.54 12.55
CA ARG A 113 15.22 40.72 12.52
C ARG A 113 16.74 40.49 12.56
N LYS A 114 17.43 40.89 11.48
CA LYS A 114 18.66 41.72 11.50
C LYS A 114 18.73 42.56 10.22
N PRO A 115 18.91 43.89 10.31
CA PRO A 115 20.20 44.47 9.86
C PRO A 115 20.65 45.72 10.67
N LEU A 116 21.97 45.89 10.87
CA LEU A 116 22.88 46.90 10.26
C LEU A 116 22.67 48.32 10.86
N VAL A 117 23.64 49.05 11.43
CA VAL A 117 24.95 49.55 10.96
C VAL A 117 25.72 50.00 12.24
N GLU A 118 27.04 49.89 12.35
CA GLU A 118 27.88 51.10 12.27
C GLU A 118 29.31 50.79 11.77
N ARG A 119 29.76 51.64 10.85
CA ARG A 119 31.07 51.63 10.21
C ARG A 119 32.03 52.59 10.93
N ARG A 120 33.33 52.33 10.72
CA ARG A 120 34.54 53.19 10.92
C ARG A 120 35.12 53.11 12.34
N LYS A 121 36.44 53.14 12.58
CA LYS A 121 37.61 53.68 11.85
C LYS A 121 38.80 52.71 12.00
N LEU A 122 39.61 52.46 10.97
CA LEU A 122 40.82 53.21 10.57
C LEU A 122 41.92 53.28 11.66
N ARG A 123 42.86 52.33 11.66
CA ARG A 123 44.31 52.49 11.44
C ARG A 123 45.04 51.18 11.71
#